data_AF-A0A0N0HN41-F1
#
_entry.id   AF-A0A0N0HN41-F1
#
_cell.length_a   1.000
_cell.length_b   1.000
_cell.length_c   1.000
_cell.angle_alpha   90.00
_cell.angle_beta   90.00
_cell.angle_gamma   90.00
#
_symmetry.space_group_name_H-M   'P 1'
#
loop_
_entity.id
_entity.type
_entity.pdbx_description
1 polymer ?
#
loop_
_entity_poly.entity_id
_entity_poly.type
_entity_poly.pdbx_seq_one_letter_code
_entity_poly.pdbx_strand_id
1 'polypeptide(L)'
;MNELVTGDAVVLGLQPARLPSRALAIAIDLAVLLTVFVLLSIGLAVASVTLDEAAIAAIAVASFLLVLVGGPVAVETLSHGRSLGKLACGLRVVRDDGGPIRFRHALMRGAMGVVEILGTFGVVGCIASLVSARGRRLGDVFAGTLVVRERVPAGRALAVPPPPPWLVGRFGQLDLSGVPEGLWLAIRQYLTRMNQLDVTVRGSMAERLSTDLAAHTGVPMPQGVPAAAYLAAVVNERQARDVRRVAAVAGRRGLVTAPLPVSVDREFSGHREFSGNRPEEGMPAGAGPAPASTDSGMGAATPPSTGFAPPA
;
A
#
# COMPACT_ATOMS: atom_id res chain seq x y z
N MET A 1 1.83 8.06 28.37
CA MET A 1 1.78 9.06 27.28
C MET A 1 3.16 9.08 26.64
N ASN A 2 3.28 8.99 25.31
CA ASN A 2 4.57 9.04 24.61
C ASN A 2 4.37 9.83 23.31
N GLU A 3 4.66 11.12 23.36
CA GLU A 3 4.68 11.99 22.18
C GLU A 3 6.14 12.34 21.86
N LEU A 4 6.59 12.02 20.64
CA LEU A 4 7.78 12.66 20.08
C LEU A 4 7.32 13.91 19.33
N VAL A 5 7.79 15.08 19.78
CA VAL A 5 7.62 16.35 19.10
C VAL A 5 8.84 16.58 18.22
N THR A 6 8.66 16.46 16.90
CA THR A 6 9.60 16.97 15.90
C THR A 6 9.26 18.45 15.63
N GLY A 7 10.21 19.25 15.15
CA GLY A 7 10.04 20.69 14.87
C GLY A 7 9.05 21.06 13.76
N ASP A 8 8.27 20.11 13.26
CA ASP A 8 7.06 20.29 12.46
C ASP A 8 5.99 19.43 13.14
N ALA A 9 4.94 20.05 13.69
CA ALA A 9 4.20 19.57 14.87
C ALA A 9 3.20 18.42 14.57
N VAL A 10 3.71 17.30 14.06
CA VAL A 10 2.96 16.06 13.83
C VAL A 10 3.59 14.94 14.65
N VAL A 11 2.99 14.66 15.81
CA VAL A 11 3.37 13.53 16.67
C VAL A 11 3.08 12.22 15.94
N LEU A 12 4.08 11.66 15.29
CA LEU A 12 4.01 10.32 14.72
C LEU A 12 4.00 9.30 15.86
N GLY A 13 2.80 8.89 16.27
CA GLY A 13 2.53 7.83 17.24
C GLY A 13 2.98 6.44 16.74
N LEU A 14 4.29 6.27 16.59
CA LEU A 14 4.94 5.03 16.17
C LEU A 14 4.81 3.99 17.28
N GLN A 15 3.82 3.11 17.18
CA GLN A 15 3.62 2.03 18.14
C GLN A 15 4.85 1.10 18.14
N PRO A 16 5.59 1.00 19.26
CA PRO A 16 6.74 0.10 19.35
C PRO A 16 6.31 -1.35 19.16
N ALA A 17 7.17 -2.15 18.50
CA ALA A 17 6.93 -3.58 18.35
C ALA A 17 6.89 -4.29 19.71
N ARG A 18 5.94 -5.21 19.90
CA ARG A 18 5.87 -6.02 21.13
C ARG A 18 7.08 -6.97 21.19
N LEU A 19 7.68 -7.10 22.37
CA LEU A 19 8.89 -7.91 22.60
C LEU A 19 8.84 -9.32 21.99
N PRO A 20 7.73 -10.11 22.09
CA PRO A 20 7.68 -11.44 21.50
C PRO A 20 7.79 -11.44 19.97
N SER A 21 7.11 -10.50 19.28
CA SER A 21 7.23 -10.37 17.82
C SER A 21 8.62 -9.95 17.38
N ARG A 22 9.34 -9.20 18.22
CA ARG A 22 10.72 -8.76 17.98
C ARG A 22 11.71 -9.90 18.21
N ALA A 23 11.53 -10.69 19.27
CA ALA A 23 12.31 -11.89 19.54
C ALA A 23 12.14 -12.94 18.44
N LEU A 24 10.90 -13.19 17.99
CA LEU A 24 10.61 -14.10 16.89
C LEU A 24 11.26 -13.64 15.56
N ALA A 25 11.18 -12.34 15.25
CA ALA A 25 11.87 -11.79 14.07
C ALA A 25 13.39 -11.99 14.13
N ILE A 26 14.01 -11.77 15.31
CA ILE A 26 15.45 -12.03 15.52
C ILE A 26 15.76 -13.52 15.40
N ALA A 27 14.92 -14.41 15.95
CA ALA A 27 15.13 -15.85 15.87
C ALA A 27 15.06 -16.38 14.42
N ILE A 28 14.11 -15.89 13.61
CA ILE A 28 14.01 -16.23 12.18
C ILE A 28 15.22 -15.67 11.42
N ASP A 29 15.56 -14.39 11.63
CA ASP A 29 16.74 -13.77 10.99
C ASP A 29 18.02 -14.56 11.33
N LEU A 30 18.22 -14.93 12.60
CA LEU A 30 19.38 -15.69 13.07
C LEU A 30 19.41 -17.13 12.54
N ALA A 31 18.27 -17.82 12.48
CA ALA A 31 18.19 -19.18 11.95
C ALA A 31 18.54 -19.24 10.45
N VAL A 32 18.04 -18.27 9.65
CA VAL A 32 18.42 -18.15 8.24
C VAL A 32 19.92 -17.83 8.12
N LEU A 33 20.42 -16.90 8.93
CA LEU A 33 21.81 -16.47 8.88
C LEU A 33 22.79 -17.58 9.25
N LEU A 34 22.48 -18.36 10.29
CA LEU A 34 23.26 -19.53 10.69
C LEU A 34 23.21 -20.64 9.63
N THR A 35 22.04 -20.90 9.03
CA THR A 35 21.92 -21.86 7.90
C THR A 35 22.83 -21.44 6.73
N VAL A 36 22.78 -20.16 6.32
CA VAL A 36 23.64 -19.63 5.26
C VAL A 36 25.12 -19.73 5.64
N PHE A 37 25.48 -19.38 6.88
CA PHE A 37 26.86 -19.45 7.35
C PHE A 37 27.40 -20.89 7.38
N VAL A 38 26.61 -21.87 7.87
CA VAL A 38 27.02 -23.28 7.91
C VAL A 38 27.18 -23.85 6.50
N LEU A 39 26.24 -23.60 5.60
CA LEU A 39 26.34 -24.08 4.21
C LEU A 39 27.55 -23.47 3.48
N LEU A 40 27.79 -22.16 3.67
CA LEU A 40 28.97 -21.50 3.12
C LEU A 40 30.26 -22.05 3.73
N SER A 41 30.30 -22.29 5.04
CA SER A 41 31.48 -22.84 5.74
C SER A 41 31.82 -24.25 5.26
N ILE A 42 30.82 -25.10 5.01
CA ILE A 42 31.03 -26.44 4.44
C ILE A 42 31.60 -26.32 3.01
N GLY A 43 31.02 -25.46 2.18
CA GLY A 43 31.52 -25.23 0.81
C GLY A 43 32.96 -24.69 0.78
N LEU A 44 33.26 -23.72 1.65
CA LEU A 44 34.61 -23.17 1.81
C LEU A 44 35.60 -24.21 2.36
N ALA A 45 35.21 -25.05 3.31
CA ALA A 45 36.06 -26.11 3.84
C ALA A 45 36.47 -27.12 2.74
N VAL A 46 35.54 -27.52 1.87
CA VAL A 46 35.83 -28.40 0.72
C VAL A 46 36.69 -27.68 -0.33
N ALA A 47 36.45 -26.39 -0.58
CA ALA A 47 37.24 -25.61 -1.55
C ALA A 47 38.65 -25.25 -1.06
N SER A 48 38.90 -25.24 0.25
CA SER A 48 40.14 -24.76 0.87
C SER A 48 41.13 -25.88 1.24
N VAL A 49 40.86 -27.13 0.86
CA VAL A 49 41.67 -28.31 1.25
C VAL A 49 43.15 -28.20 0.83
N THR A 50 43.45 -27.43 -0.21
CA THR A 50 44.82 -27.21 -0.72
C THR A 50 45.46 -25.91 -0.23
N LEU A 51 44.79 -25.13 0.61
CA LEU A 51 45.30 -23.87 1.16
C LEU A 51 46.11 -24.11 2.44
N ASP A 52 46.94 -23.13 2.79
CA ASP A 52 47.65 -23.12 4.06
C ASP A 52 46.75 -22.70 5.22
N GLU A 53 47.17 -23.00 6.44
CA GLU A 53 46.40 -22.74 7.65
C GLU A 53 46.10 -21.24 7.84
N ALA A 54 47.01 -20.35 7.41
CA ALA A 54 46.81 -18.91 7.47
C ALA A 54 45.70 -18.43 6.52
N ALA A 55 45.64 -18.92 5.27
CA ALA A 55 44.54 -18.60 4.36
C ALA A 55 43.21 -19.19 4.85
N ILE A 56 43.20 -20.41 5.39
CA ILE A 56 41.99 -21.03 5.98
C ILE A 56 41.46 -20.16 7.14
N ALA A 57 42.33 -19.74 8.06
CA ALA A 57 41.97 -18.86 9.16
C ALA A 57 41.44 -17.50 8.68
N ALA A 58 42.09 -16.89 7.68
CA ALA A 58 41.64 -15.64 7.08
C ALA A 58 40.26 -15.76 6.42
N ILE A 59 40.01 -16.85 5.68
CA ILE A 59 38.71 -17.16 5.06
C ILE A 59 37.64 -17.40 6.12
N ALA A 60 37.94 -18.10 7.21
CA ALA A 60 37.01 -18.33 8.32
C ALA A 60 36.61 -17.01 9.01
N VAL A 61 37.56 -16.13 9.32
CA VAL A 61 37.29 -14.82 9.91
C VAL A 61 36.52 -13.91 8.93
N ALA A 62 36.93 -13.88 7.66
CA ALA A 62 36.27 -13.07 6.64
C ALA A 62 34.83 -13.51 6.39
N SER A 63 34.57 -14.82 6.27
CA SER A 63 33.22 -15.37 6.09
C SER A 63 32.34 -15.16 7.33
N PHE A 64 32.89 -15.29 8.55
CA PHE A 64 32.17 -14.95 9.78
C PHE A 64 31.74 -13.48 9.80
N LEU A 65 32.65 -12.55 9.52
CA LEU A 65 32.34 -11.11 9.49
C LEU A 65 31.38 -10.75 8.35
N LEU A 66 31.63 -11.23 7.14
CA LEU A 66 30.81 -10.92 5.95
C LEU A 66 29.41 -11.50 6.06
N VAL A 67 29.23 -12.72 6.57
CA VAL A 67 27.91 -13.31 6.74
C VAL A 67 27.24 -12.74 7.98
N LEU A 68 27.78 -12.96 9.18
CA LEU A 68 27.05 -12.68 10.42
C LEU A 68 26.91 -11.18 10.74
N VAL A 69 27.80 -10.33 10.23
CA VAL A 69 27.72 -8.86 10.39
C VAL A 69 27.35 -8.19 9.07
N GLY A 70 28.10 -8.45 8.00
CA GLY A 70 27.89 -7.85 6.69
C GLY A 70 26.52 -8.17 6.09
N GLY A 71 26.07 -9.41 6.19
CA GLY A 71 24.78 -9.88 5.68
C GLY A 71 23.59 -9.08 6.25
N PRO A 72 23.37 -9.07 7.58
CA PRO A 72 22.33 -8.27 8.21
C PRO A 72 22.45 -6.77 7.91
N VAL A 73 23.67 -6.22 7.87
CA VAL A 73 23.90 -4.79 7.54
C VAL A 73 23.49 -4.48 6.10
N ALA A 74 23.89 -5.31 5.13
CA ALA A 74 23.53 -5.16 3.73
C ALA A 74 22.02 -5.33 3.52
N VAL A 75 21.43 -6.39 4.08
CA VAL A 75 19.98 -6.66 4.01
C VAL A 75 19.18 -5.50 4.61
N GLU A 76 19.46 -5.07 5.85
CA GLU A 76 18.74 -3.96 6.48
C GLU A 76 18.94 -2.64 5.70
N THR A 77 20.13 -2.37 5.15
CA THR A 77 20.41 -1.16 4.37
C THR A 77 19.61 -1.13 3.06
N LEU A 78 19.71 -2.18 2.23
CA LEU A 78 19.08 -2.24 0.92
C LEU A 78 17.54 -2.29 1.02
N SER A 79 17.02 -2.98 2.03
CA SER A 79 15.58 -3.13 2.25
C SER A 79 14.91 -1.96 3.00
N HIS A 80 15.69 -0.95 3.39
CA HIS A 80 15.25 0.21 4.19
C HIS A 80 14.64 -0.18 5.56
N GLY A 81 15.27 -1.15 6.25
CA GLY A 81 14.95 -1.56 7.62
C GLY A 81 14.14 -2.85 7.74
N ARG A 82 14.09 -3.68 6.68
CA ARG A 82 13.37 -4.96 6.64
C ARG A 82 14.36 -6.14 6.55
N SER A 83 13.99 -7.27 7.12
CA SER A 83 14.71 -8.54 7.00
C SER A 83 13.66 -9.65 6.98
N LEU A 84 14.05 -10.89 6.68
CA LEU A 84 13.08 -11.98 6.48
C LEU A 84 12.20 -12.22 7.71
N GLY A 85 12.79 -12.29 8.91
CA GLY A 85 12.05 -12.43 10.15
C GLY A 85 11.20 -11.20 10.50
N LYS A 86 11.69 -9.99 10.20
CA LYS A 86 10.92 -8.75 10.39
C LYS A 86 9.73 -8.69 9.43
N LEU A 87 9.90 -9.06 8.16
CA LEU A 87 8.84 -9.15 7.16
C LEU A 87 7.76 -10.16 7.59
N ALA A 88 8.16 -11.36 8.01
CA ALA A 88 7.24 -12.37 8.53
C ALA A 88 6.43 -11.88 9.75
N CYS A 89 7.03 -11.05 10.60
CA CYS A 89 6.37 -10.47 11.78
C CYS A 89 5.64 -9.13 11.53
N GLY A 90 5.66 -8.58 10.30
CA GLY A 90 5.11 -7.25 9.99
C GLY A 90 5.83 -6.11 10.73
N LEU A 91 7.16 -6.19 10.81
CA LEU A 91 8.03 -5.25 11.51
C LEU A 91 8.98 -4.53 10.54
N ARG A 92 9.39 -3.32 10.92
CA ARG A 92 10.40 -2.54 10.20
C ARG A 92 11.23 -1.70 11.18
N VAL A 93 12.52 -1.56 10.89
CA VAL A 93 13.40 -0.60 11.55
C VAL A 93 13.22 0.76 10.90
N VAL A 94 12.98 1.79 11.71
CA VAL A 94 12.97 3.19 11.31
C VAL A 94 13.96 3.99 12.17
N ARG A 95 14.38 5.17 11.71
CA ARG A 95 15.09 6.15 12.55
C ARG A 95 14.16 6.68 13.65
N ASP A 96 14.76 7.26 14.68
CA ASP A 96 14.00 8.01 15.70
C ASP A 96 13.16 9.15 15.09
N ASP A 97 13.60 9.74 13.97
CA ASP A 97 12.87 10.75 13.18
C ASP A 97 11.79 10.13 12.23
N GLY A 98 11.47 8.84 12.37
CA GLY A 98 10.52 8.10 11.51
C GLY A 98 10.99 7.80 10.08
N GLY A 99 12.10 8.39 9.62
CA GLY A 99 12.67 8.16 8.29
C GLY A 99 13.27 6.76 8.09
N PRO A 100 13.53 6.35 6.83
CA PRO A 100 14.21 5.09 6.53
C PRO A 100 15.64 5.10 7.10
N ILE A 101 16.13 3.90 7.47
CA ILE A 101 17.50 3.74 7.92
C ILE A 101 18.51 3.93 6.77
N ARG A 102 19.76 4.23 7.13
CA ARG A 102 20.91 4.34 6.23
C ARG A 102 21.99 3.36 6.67
N PHE A 103 22.98 3.09 5.81
CA PHE A 103 24.11 2.19 6.10
C PHE A 103 24.72 2.37 7.49
N ARG A 104 25.06 3.61 7.90
CA ARG A 104 25.62 3.89 9.25
C ARG A 104 24.76 3.36 10.41
N HIS A 105 23.43 3.41 10.26
CA HIS A 105 22.50 2.95 11.29
C HIS A 105 22.47 1.42 11.31
N ALA A 106 22.41 0.77 10.14
CA ALA A 106 22.51 -0.69 10.03
C ALA A 106 23.86 -1.20 10.58
N LEU A 107 24.98 -0.55 10.23
CA LEU A 107 26.33 -0.91 10.68
C LEU A 107 26.45 -0.90 12.21
N MET A 108 26.00 0.16 12.88
CA MET A 108 26.03 0.24 14.35
C MET A 108 25.13 -0.82 15.00
N ARG A 109 23.99 -1.15 14.39
CA ARG A 109 23.10 -2.24 14.83
C ARG A 109 23.74 -3.62 14.63
N GLY A 110 24.51 -3.80 13.57
CA GLY A 110 25.26 -5.02 13.27
C GLY A 110 26.41 -5.23 14.25
N ALA A 111 27.24 -4.21 14.45
CA ALA A 111 28.36 -4.23 15.40
C ALA A 111 27.89 -4.52 16.85
N MET A 112 26.88 -3.78 17.34
CA MET A 112 26.27 -4.07 18.64
C MET A 112 25.58 -5.44 18.68
N GLY A 113 25.04 -5.89 17.54
CA GLY A 113 24.45 -7.22 17.36
C GLY A 113 25.43 -8.37 17.62
N VAL A 114 26.72 -8.20 17.32
CA VAL A 114 27.76 -9.19 17.66
C VAL A 114 27.82 -9.40 19.17
N VAL A 115 27.78 -8.33 19.95
CA VAL A 115 27.85 -8.41 21.43
C VAL A 115 26.51 -8.85 22.01
N GLU A 116 25.40 -8.17 21.67
CA GLU A 116 24.11 -8.34 22.35
C GLU A 116 23.26 -9.51 21.83
N ILE A 117 23.57 -10.05 20.64
CA ILE A 117 22.87 -11.19 20.02
C ILE A 117 23.78 -12.41 19.93
N LEU A 118 24.91 -12.31 19.24
CA LEU A 118 25.77 -13.48 18.99
C LEU A 118 26.50 -13.91 20.27
N GLY A 119 27.19 -12.97 20.94
CA GLY A 119 27.95 -13.25 22.16
C GLY A 119 27.12 -13.63 23.39
N THR A 120 25.83 -13.27 23.43
CA THR A 120 24.96 -13.53 24.59
C THR A 120 23.62 -14.20 24.24
N PHE A 121 23.51 -14.85 23.07
CA PHE A 121 22.27 -15.47 22.56
C PHE A 121 21.01 -14.57 22.67
N GLY A 122 21.17 -13.26 22.48
CA GLY A 122 20.09 -12.28 22.60
C GLY A 122 19.71 -11.86 24.02
N VAL A 123 20.27 -12.45 25.08
CA VAL A 123 19.88 -12.17 26.48
C VAL A 123 20.06 -10.70 26.85
N VAL A 124 21.23 -10.11 26.57
CA VAL A 124 21.48 -8.68 26.81
C VAL A 124 20.54 -7.81 25.97
N GLY A 125 20.34 -8.15 24.70
CA GLY A 125 19.40 -7.45 23.82
C GLY A 125 17.95 -7.51 24.29
N CYS A 126 17.53 -8.59 24.96
CA CYS A 126 16.21 -8.75 25.57
C CYS A 126 16.08 -7.92 26.86
N ILE A 127 17.07 -7.97 27.75
CA ILE A 127 17.08 -7.18 29.00
C ILE A 127 17.06 -5.68 28.69
N ALA A 128 17.92 -5.20 27.78
CA ALA A 128 17.92 -3.81 27.35
C ALA A 128 16.56 -3.37 26.77
N SER A 129 15.93 -4.24 25.99
CA SER A 129 14.62 -4.01 25.37
C SER A 129 13.46 -4.05 26.38
N LEU A 130 13.58 -4.81 27.48
CA LEU A 130 12.64 -4.82 28.62
C LEU A 130 12.73 -3.56 29.49
N VAL A 131 13.96 -3.12 29.81
CA VAL A 131 14.21 -1.94 30.67
C VAL A 131 13.98 -0.63 29.90
N SER A 132 14.13 -0.64 28.58
CA SER A 132 13.85 0.52 27.73
C SER A 132 12.34 0.84 27.66
N ALA A 133 11.95 2.03 28.12
CA ALA A 133 10.58 2.55 27.97
C ALA A 133 10.08 2.64 26.50
N ARG A 134 11.00 2.54 25.51
CA ARG A 134 10.68 2.50 24.08
C ARG A 134 10.90 1.12 23.44
N GLY A 135 11.18 0.06 24.22
CA GLY A 135 11.40 -1.29 23.71
C GLY A 135 12.70 -1.48 22.92
N ARG A 136 13.66 -0.55 23.01
CA ARG A 136 14.90 -0.53 22.20
C ARG A 136 16.00 -1.39 22.84
N ARG A 137 16.67 -2.25 22.06
CA ARG A 137 17.93 -2.90 22.50
C ARG A 137 19.12 -1.95 22.39
N LEU A 138 20.31 -2.33 22.87
CA LEU A 138 21.50 -1.46 22.83
C LEU A 138 21.83 -1.02 21.40
N GLY A 139 21.86 -1.95 20.43
CA GLY A 139 22.07 -1.60 19.02
C GLY A 139 21.00 -0.69 18.42
N ASP A 140 19.76 -0.71 18.93
CA ASP A 140 18.72 0.23 18.52
C ASP A 140 18.98 1.63 19.11
N VAL A 141 19.43 1.69 20.36
CA VAL A 141 19.78 2.93 21.08
C VAL A 141 20.96 3.63 20.42
N PHE A 142 22.12 2.97 20.32
CA PHE A 142 23.33 3.55 19.72
C PHE A 142 23.14 3.97 18.26
N ALA A 143 22.31 3.26 17.51
CA ALA A 143 22.03 3.60 16.12
C ALA A 143 20.97 4.70 15.92
N GLY A 144 20.29 5.20 16.96
CA GLY A 144 19.20 6.17 16.77
C GLY A 144 18.00 5.58 16.00
N THR A 145 17.66 4.31 16.27
CA THR A 145 16.58 3.58 15.56
C THR A 145 15.57 2.95 16.50
N LEU A 146 14.37 2.68 15.97
CA LEU A 146 13.27 1.98 16.64
C LEU A 146 12.71 0.89 15.72
N VAL A 147 12.32 -0.26 16.29
CA VAL A 147 11.56 -1.29 15.58
C VAL A 147 10.06 -1.02 15.77
N VAL A 148 9.39 -0.68 14.68
CA VAL A 148 7.96 -0.39 14.64
C VAL A 148 7.20 -1.52 13.97
N ARG A 149 5.94 -1.71 14.35
CA ARG A 149 5.04 -2.62 13.64
C ARG A 149 4.50 -1.91 12.39
N GLU A 150 5.08 -2.21 11.24
CA GLU A 150 4.57 -1.75 9.96
C GLU A 150 3.26 -2.52 9.70
N ARG A 151 2.11 -1.83 9.82
CA ARG A 151 0.82 -2.43 9.44
C ARG A 151 0.94 -2.81 7.97
N VAL A 152 0.96 -4.12 7.69
CA VAL A 152 1.13 -4.68 6.34
C VAL A 152 0.21 -3.93 5.36
N PRO A 153 0.77 -3.20 4.37
CA PRO A 153 -0.05 -2.55 3.36
C PRO A 153 -0.85 -3.60 2.59
N ALA A 154 -2.17 -3.60 2.81
CA ALA A 154 -3.17 -4.30 2.00
C ALA A 154 -2.91 -5.78 1.63
N GLY A 155 -2.45 -6.62 2.57
CA GLY A 155 -2.42 -8.09 2.36
C GLY A 155 -3.74 -8.82 2.67
N ARG A 156 -4.61 -8.21 3.50
CA ARG A 156 -5.92 -8.77 3.89
C ARG A 156 -6.88 -7.69 4.37
N ALA A 157 -7.06 -6.64 3.58
CA ALA A 157 -8.37 -6.02 3.57
C ALA A 157 -9.35 -7.15 3.22
N LEU A 158 -10.40 -7.39 4.04
CA LEU A 158 -11.41 -8.39 3.66
C LEU A 158 -11.86 -8.05 2.24
N ALA A 159 -11.63 -8.99 1.32
CA ALA A 159 -11.85 -8.78 -0.10
C ALA A 159 -13.34 -8.52 -0.27
N VAL A 160 -13.68 -7.26 -0.52
CA VAL A 160 -15.02 -6.89 -0.97
C VAL A 160 -15.21 -7.64 -2.31
N PRO A 161 -16.31 -8.37 -2.51
CA PRO A 161 -16.55 -9.10 -3.74
C PRO A 161 -16.32 -8.17 -4.95
N PRO A 162 -15.55 -8.59 -5.96
CA PRO A 162 -15.30 -7.75 -7.12
C PRO A 162 -16.63 -7.44 -7.81
N PRO A 163 -16.87 -6.19 -8.25
CA PRO A 163 -18.06 -5.86 -9.00
C PRO A 163 -18.11 -6.65 -10.32
N PRO A 164 -19.31 -6.93 -10.87
CA PRO A 164 -19.44 -7.48 -12.21
C PRO A 164 -18.66 -6.65 -13.24
N PRO A 165 -17.99 -7.27 -14.23
CA PRO A 165 -17.10 -6.56 -15.16
C PRO A 165 -17.77 -5.38 -15.89
N TRP A 166 -19.05 -5.49 -16.21
CA TRP A 166 -19.86 -4.47 -16.89
C TRP A 166 -20.23 -3.25 -16.02
N LEU A 167 -19.91 -3.27 -14.72
CA LEU A 167 -20.06 -2.12 -13.80
C LEU A 167 -18.72 -1.45 -13.43
N VAL A 168 -17.59 -2.04 -13.79
CA VAL A 168 -16.26 -1.47 -13.47
C VAL A 168 -16.11 -0.11 -14.15
N GLY A 169 -15.71 0.91 -13.38
CA GLY A 169 -15.51 2.27 -13.87
C GLY A 169 -16.77 3.08 -14.23
N ARG A 170 -17.97 2.47 -14.27
CA ARG A 170 -19.24 3.16 -14.59
C ARG A 170 -19.58 4.31 -13.63
N PHE A 171 -19.07 4.26 -12.41
CA PHE A 171 -19.27 5.29 -11.38
C PHE A 171 -18.09 6.26 -11.25
N GLY A 172 -17.21 6.33 -12.26
CA GLY A 172 -16.03 7.20 -12.28
C GLY A 172 -16.30 8.70 -12.10
N GLN A 173 -17.52 9.16 -12.41
CA GLN A 173 -17.95 10.56 -12.23
C GLN A 173 -18.75 10.82 -10.95
N LEU A 174 -19.11 9.78 -10.17
CA LEU A 174 -19.89 9.95 -8.94
C LEU A 174 -19.10 10.78 -7.92
N ASP A 175 -19.70 11.81 -7.30
CA ASP A 175 -19.07 12.41 -6.11
C ASP A 175 -19.28 11.48 -4.91
N LEU A 176 -18.19 11.22 -4.20
CA LEU A 176 -18.12 10.33 -3.04
C LEU A 176 -17.76 11.10 -1.77
N SER A 177 -17.53 12.41 -1.88
CA SER A 177 -16.98 13.27 -0.82
C SER A 177 -18.00 13.53 0.30
N GLY A 178 -19.30 13.54 -0.03
CA GLY A 178 -20.39 13.72 0.94
C GLY A 178 -20.81 12.47 1.70
N VAL A 179 -20.24 11.29 1.40
CA VAL A 179 -20.67 10.02 2.00
C VAL A 179 -19.93 9.76 3.33
N PRO A 180 -20.63 9.64 4.48
CA PRO A 180 -20.00 9.53 5.79
C PRO A 180 -19.28 8.20 6.01
N GLU A 181 -18.15 8.22 6.74
CA GLU A 181 -17.30 7.03 6.96
C GLU A 181 -18.01 5.89 7.69
N GLY A 182 -19.03 6.19 8.52
CA GLY A 182 -19.90 5.18 9.13
C GLY A 182 -20.71 4.37 8.12
N LEU A 183 -21.24 5.01 7.08
CA LEU A 183 -21.98 4.34 6.00
C LEU A 183 -21.04 3.48 5.14
N TRP A 184 -19.83 3.97 4.85
CA TRP A 184 -18.79 3.18 4.19
C TRP A 184 -18.40 1.93 4.97
N LEU A 185 -18.27 2.04 6.30
CA LEU A 185 -18.01 0.89 7.16
C LEU A 185 -19.16 -0.12 7.12
N ALA A 186 -20.42 0.34 7.19
CA ALA A 186 -21.61 -0.50 7.07
C ALA A 186 -21.68 -1.24 5.73
N ILE A 187 -21.44 -0.54 4.61
CA ILE A 187 -21.39 -1.13 3.26
C ILE A 187 -20.29 -2.22 3.19
N ARG A 188 -19.09 -1.95 3.72
CA ARG A 188 -18.02 -2.97 3.73
C ARG A 188 -18.32 -4.17 4.64
N GLN A 189 -18.98 -3.96 5.77
CA GLN A 189 -19.42 -5.06 6.65
C GLN A 189 -20.49 -5.92 5.96
N TYR A 190 -21.46 -5.29 5.29
CA TYR A 190 -22.46 -5.99 4.49
C TYR A 190 -21.80 -6.81 3.37
N LEU A 191 -21.01 -6.18 2.49
CA LEU A 191 -20.39 -6.84 1.34
C LEU A 191 -19.44 -7.98 1.72
N THR A 192 -18.81 -7.93 2.91
CA THR A 192 -17.91 -9.00 3.39
C THR A 192 -18.64 -10.13 4.11
N ARG A 193 -19.92 -9.95 4.49
CA ARG A 193 -20.75 -10.97 5.14
C ARG A 193 -21.95 -11.42 4.31
N MET A 194 -22.22 -10.82 3.15
CA MET A 194 -23.44 -11.09 2.36
C MET A 194 -23.64 -12.56 1.96
N ASN A 195 -22.57 -13.37 1.87
CA ASN A 195 -22.68 -14.81 1.59
C ASN A 195 -22.99 -15.67 2.83
N GLN A 196 -23.08 -15.05 4.02
CA GLN A 196 -23.44 -15.66 5.30
C GLN A 196 -24.82 -15.19 5.81
N LEU A 197 -25.45 -14.23 5.11
CA LEU A 197 -26.78 -13.72 5.43
C LEU A 197 -27.85 -14.52 4.69
N ASP A 198 -29.02 -14.67 5.31
CA ASP A 198 -30.21 -15.17 4.62
C ASP A 198 -30.56 -14.30 3.41
N VAL A 199 -31.17 -14.91 2.39
CA VAL A 199 -31.52 -14.25 1.12
C VAL A 199 -32.39 -13.01 1.30
N THR A 200 -33.34 -13.03 2.25
CA THR A 200 -34.27 -11.91 2.51
C THR A 200 -33.59 -10.74 3.21
N VAL A 201 -32.82 -11.04 4.26
CA VAL A 201 -32.01 -10.07 5.02
C VAL A 201 -30.93 -9.45 4.14
N ARG A 202 -30.31 -10.26 3.26
CA ARG A 202 -29.33 -9.79 2.29
C ARG A 202 -29.92 -8.79 1.30
N GLY A 203 -31.12 -9.04 0.78
CA GLY A 203 -31.83 -8.13 -0.14
C GLY A 203 -32.15 -6.79 0.52
N SER A 204 -32.93 -6.81 1.60
CA SER A 204 -33.34 -5.61 2.35
C SER A 204 -32.18 -4.76 2.86
N MET A 205 -31.09 -5.38 3.33
CA MET A 205 -29.87 -4.65 3.72
C MET A 205 -29.16 -4.02 2.52
N ALA A 206 -29.14 -4.67 1.36
CA ALA A 206 -28.56 -4.10 0.14
C ALA A 206 -29.34 -2.86 -0.31
N GLU A 207 -30.67 -2.97 -0.38
CA GLU A 207 -31.57 -1.90 -0.81
C GLU A 207 -31.47 -0.67 0.10
N ARG A 208 -31.52 -0.86 1.43
CA ARG A 208 -31.37 0.23 2.39
C ARG A 208 -30.02 0.94 2.24
N LEU A 209 -28.92 0.18 2.23
CA LEU A 209 -27.57 0.76 2.06
C LEU A 209 -27.37 1.43 0.69
N SER A 210 -27.99 0.93 -0.39
CA SER A 210 -27.93 1.58 -1.70
C SER A 210 -28.76 2.87 -1.75
N THR A 211 -29.88 2.92 -1.02
CA THR A 211 -30.74 4.11 -0.91
C THR A 211 -30.04 5.18 -0.09
N ASP A 212 -29.49 4.81 1.08
CA ASP A 212 -28.68 5.69 1.92
C ASP A 212 -27.50 6.27 1.14
N LEU A 213 -26.82 5.44 0.33
CA LEU A 213 -25.71 5.88 -0.52
C LEU A 213 -26.17 6.85 -1.61
N ALA A 214 -27.26 6.54 -2.33
CA ALA A 214 -27.81 7.41 -3.38
C ALA A 214 -28.26 8.78 -2.83
N ALA A 215 -28.80 8.82 -1.62
CA ALA A 215 -29.17 10.07 -0.94
C ALA A 215 -27.96 10.98 -0.65
N HIS A 216 -26.79 10.41 -0.35
CA HIS A 216 -25.56 11.17 -0.10
C HIS A 216 -24.78 11.52 -1.37
N THR A 217 -24.91 10.76 -2.45
CA THR A 217 -24.24 11.04 -3.74
C THR A 217 -25.08 11.91 -4.68
N GLY A 218 -26.38 12.09 -4.39
CA GLY A 218 -27.32 12.87 -5.21
C GLY A 218 -27.67 12.23 -6.55
N VAL A 219 -27.23 11.00 -6.82
CA VAL A 219 -27.42 10.30 -8.08
C VAL A 219 -28.31 9.08 -7.84
N PRO A 220 -29.46 8.94 -8.52
CA PRO A 220 -30.36 7.80 -8.34
C PRO A 220 -29.70 6.51 -8.82
N MET A 221 -30.08 5.40 -8.19
CA MET A 221 -29.57 4.08 -8.54
C MET A 221 -29.97 3.69 -9.98
N PRO A 222 -29.04 3.19 -10.82
CA PRO A 222 -29.39 2.76 -12.18
C PRO A 222 -30.37 1.59 -12.19
N GLN A 223 -31.43 1.70 -12.99
CA GLN A 223 -32.42 0.64 -13.18
C GLN A 223 -31.77 -0.63 -13.77
N GLY A 224 -32.26 -1.81 -13.36
CA GLY A 224 -31.75 -3.11 -13.80
C GLY A 224 -30.42 -3.56 -13.17
N VAL A 225 -29.81 -2.76 -12.29
CA VAL A 225 -28.61 -3.15 -11.53
C VAL A 225 -29.01 -3.76 -10.18
N PRO A 226 -28.46 -4.91 -9.75
CA PRO A 226 -28.68 -5.41 -8.40
C PRO A 226 -28.03 -4.51 -7.33
N ALA A 227 -28.74 -4.20 -6.23
CA ALA A 227 -28.26 -3.28 -5.19
C ALA A 227 -26.88 -3.66 -4.62
N ALA A 228 -26.63 -4.95 -4.37
CA ALA A 228 -25.33 -5.43 -3.90
C ALA A 228 -24.19 -5.23 -4.94
N ALA A 229 -24.50 -5.33 -6.24
CA ALA A 229 -23.54 -5.11 -7.31
C ALA A 229 -23.22 -3.60 -7.50
N TYR A 230 -24.22 -2.73 -7.33
CA TYR A 230 -24.03 -1.29 -7.26
C TYR A 230 -23.09 -0.90 -6.10
N LEU A 231 -23.37 -1.39 -4.88
CA LEU A 231 -22.54 -1.14 -3.70
C LEU A 231 -21.09 -1.62 -3.90
N ALA A 232 -20.89 -2.82 -4.46
CA ALA A 232 -19.55 -3.34 -4.78
C ALA A 232 -18.81 -2.46 -5.79
N ALA A 233 -19.50 -1.97 -6.83
CA ALA A 233 -18.90 -1.13 -7.86
C ALA A 233 -18.50 0.25 -7.33
N VAL A 234 -19.33 0.89 -6.51
CA VAL A 234 -19.00 2.19 -5.90
C VAL A 234 -17.86 2.08 -4.88
N VAL A 235 -17.80 1.00 -4.09
CA VAL A 235 -16.66 0.73 -3.19
C VAL A 235 -15.37 0.49 -3.99
N ASN A 236 -15.44 -0.24 -5.11
CA ASN A 236 -14.30 -0.47 -5.97
C ASN A 236 -13.78 0.84 -6.60
N GLU A 237 -14.66 1.72 -7.04
CA GLU A 237 -14.31 3.05 -7.56
C GLU A 237 -13.64 3.92 -6.46
N ARG A 238 -14.17 3.94 -5.22
CA ARG A 238 -13.51 4.62 -4.09
C ARG A 238 -12.08 4.10 -3.90
N GLN A 239 -11.91 2.78 -3.85
CA GLN A 239 -10.60 2.15 -3.69
C GLN A 239 -9.63 2.50 -4.83
N ALA A 240 -10.11 2.51 -6.08
CA ALA A 240 -9.31 2.92 -7.24
C ALA A 240 -8.85 4.39 -7.14
N ARG A 241 -9.72 5.29 -6.69
CA ARG A 241 -9.37 6.70 -6.43
C ARG A 241 -8.35 6.85 -5.29
N ASP A 242 -8.52 6.12 -4.19
CA ASP A 242 -7.60 6.16 -3.06
C ASP A 242 -6.21 5.64 -3.44
N VAL A 243 -6.12 4.54 -4.21
CA VAL A 243 -4.85 4.04 -4.76
C VAL A 243 -4.19 5.08 -5.68
N ARG A 244 -4.94 5.73 -6.59
CA ARG A 244 -4.42 6.80 -7.45
C ARG A 244 -3.93 8.00 -6.64
N ARG A 245 -4.64 8.41 -5.58
CA ARG A 245 -4.24 9.49 -4.66
C ARG A 245 -2.94 9.18 -3.94
N VAL A 246 -2.82 7.98 -3.36
CA VAL A 246 -1.59 7.54 -2.67
C VAL A 246 -0.41 7.43 -3.64
N ALA A 247 -0.63 6.90 -4.85
CA ALA A 247 0.39 6.83 -5.89
C ALA A 247 0.85 8.23 -6.35
N ALA A 248 -0.06 9.20 -6.51
CA ALA A 248 0.28 10.57 -6.86
C ALA A 248 1.08 11.29 -5.77
N VAL A 249 0.76 11.07 -4.49
CA VAL A 249 1.53 11.61 -3.35
C VAL A 249 2.92 10.97 -3.26
N ALA A 250 3.02 9.65 -3.48
CA ALA A 250 4.31 8.95 -3.54
C ALA A 250 5.17 9.42 -4.72
N GLY A 251 4.59 9.56 -5.91
CA GLY A 251 5.25 10.06 -7.10
C GLY A 251 5.73 11.50 -6.96
N ARG A 252 4.91 12.39 -6.37
CA ARG A 252 5.35 13.76 -6.03
C ARG A 252 6.53 13.76 -5.06
N ARG A 253 6.53 12.93 -4.01
CA ARG A 253 7.69 12.78 -3.12
C ARG A 253 8.95 12.25 -3.82
N GLY A 254 8.81 11.51 -4.92
CA GLY A 254 9.92 11.12 -5.80
C GLY A 254 10.41 12.22 -6.75
N LEU A 255 9.65 13.30 -6.93
CA LEU A 255 9.91 14.39 -7.89
C LEU A 255 10.36 15.71 -7.24
N VAL A 256 10.55 15.78 -5.91
CA VAL A 256 11.05 16.98 -5.20
C VAL A 256 12.57 17.18 -5.34
N THR A 257 13.27 16.32 -6.09
CA THR A 257 14.69 16.51 -6.45
C THR A 257 14.91 16.55 -7.96
N ALA A 258 14.35 17.58 -8.61
CA ALA A 258 14.79 18.06 -9.90
C ALA A 258 14.79 19.60 -9.87
N PRO A 259 15.96 20.27 -9.93
CA PRO A 259 16.00 21.70 -10.15
C PRO A 259 15.41 22.00 -11.53
N LEU A 260 14.48 22.94 -11.63
CA LEU A 260 14.06 23.48 -12.92
C LEU A 260 15.27 24.16 -13.57
N PRO A 261 15.58 23.88 -14.85
CA PRO A 261 16.59 24.63 -15.56
C PRO A 261 16.12 26.09 -15.70
N VAL A 262 16.95 27.02 -15.22
CA VAL A 262 16.71 28.46 -15.41
C VAL A 262 16.80 28.77 -16.89
N SER A 263 15.69 29.17 -17.50
CA SER A 263 15.67 29.73 -18.84
C SER A 263 16.31 31.12 -18.81
N VAL A 264 17.55 31.22 -19.29
CA VAL A 264 18.21 32.51 -19.55
C VAL A 264 17.67 33.06 -20.87
N ASP A 265 17.27 34.32 -20.84
CA ASP A 265 16.56 35.00 -21.92
C ASP A 265 17.51 35.80 -22.82
N ARG A 266 17.15 35.94 -24.11
CA ARG A 266 17.76 36.83 -25.16
C ARG A 266 19.16 36.43 -25.66
N GLU A 267 19.45 36.48 -26.97
CA GLU A 267 19.34 37.69 -27.80
C GLU A 267 18.81 37.48 -29.24
N PHE A 268 18.79 38.55 -30.05
CA PHE A 268 17.81 38.81 -31.11
C PHE A 268 18.46 39.26 -32.43
N SER A 269 18.09 38.64 -33.56
CA SER A 269 18.09 39.18 -34.95
C SER A 269 17.83 38.05 -35.97
N GLY A 270 17.04 38.21 -37.04
CA GLY A 270 16.21 39.35 -37.41
C GLY A 270 15.48 39.17 -38.76
N HIS A 271 14.67 40.19 -39.09
CA HIS A 271 14.00 40.48 -40.36
C HIS A 271 12.74 39.71 -40.81
N ARG A 272 11.92 40.50 -41.52
CA ARG A 272 10.55 40.25 -41.99
C ARG A 272 10.58 39.83 -43.46
N GLU A 273 9.51 39.19 -43.94
CA GLU A 273 8.68 39.82 -44.98
C GLU A 273 7.26 39.21 -45.05
N PHE A 274 6.39 39.85 -45.82
CA PHE A 274 4.92 39.71 -45.80
C PHE A 274 4.39 39.57 -47.23
N SER A 275 3.33 38.76 -47.41
CA SER A 275 2.43 38.58 -48.60
C SER A 275 2.22 37.07 -48.83
N GLY A 276 1.07 36.54 -49.26
CA GLY A 276 -0.23 37.15 -49.55
C GLY A 276 -1.14 36.17 -50.31
N ASN A 277 -2.46 36.45 -50.31
CA ASN A 277 -3.51 35.90 -51.18
C ASN A 277 -4.03 34.44 -51.06
N ARG A 278 -5.37 34.38 -51.10
CA ARG A 278 -6.32 33.34 -51.56
C ARG A 278 -6.88 33.82 -52.95
N PRO A 279 -7.85 33.18 -53.65
CA PRO A 279 -8.67 31.97 -53.37
C PRO A 279 -8.86 30.98 -54.58
N GLU A 280 -9.80 30.02 -54.42
CA GLU A 280 -10.59 29.32 -55.48
C GLU A 280 -9.86 28.34 -56.44
N GLU A 281 -10.47 27.31 -57.07
CA GLU A 281 -11.87 26.82 -57.14
C GLU A 281 -11.92 25.29 -57.45
N GLY A 282 -13.07 24.59 -57.28
CA GLY A 282 -13.27 23.23 -57.85
C GLY A 282 -14.22 22.25 -57.12
N MET A 283 -15.47 22.15 -57.58
CA MET A 283 -16.51 21.13 -57.24
C MET A 283 -17.20 20.70 -58.59
N PRO A 284 -18.23 19.81 -58.76
CA PRO A 284 -19.06 18.97 -57.86
C PRO A 284 -18.89 17.44 -58.11
N ALA A 285 -19.72 16.46 -57.70
CA ALA A 285 -21.07 16.38 -57.09
C ALA A 285 -21.17 15.15 -56.13
N GLY A 286 -22.31 14.66 -55.61
CA GLY A 286 -23.75 14.93 -55.81
C GLY A 286 -24.65 14.22 -54.74
N ALA A 287 -25.98 14.29 -54.92
CA ALA A 287 -27.09 13.84 -54.03
C ALA A 287 -26.92 12.47 -53.29
N GLY A 288 -27.56 12.14 -52.15
CA GLY A 288 -28.83 12.60 -51.52
C GLY A 288 -30.05 11.77 -51.98
N PRO A 289 -31.18 11.61 -51.22
CA PRO A 289 -31.40 11.76 -49.77
C PRO A 289 -32.40 10.74 -49.09
N ALA A 290 -32.31 10.60 -47.75
CA ALA A 290 -33.43 10.48 -46.78
C ALA A 290 -34.45 9.27 -46.87
N PRO A 291 -35.61 9.24 -46.14
CA PRO A 291 -35.79 8.33 -44.99
C PRO A 291 -37.11 7.51 -44.97
N ALA A 292 -37.35 6.72 -43.90
CA ALA A 292 -38.68 6.18 -43.60
C ALA A 292 -38.94 6.02 -42.08
N SER A 293 -40.15 6.41 -41.66
CA SER A 293 -40.69 6.34 -40.31
C SER A 293 -42.14 5.84 -40.37
N THR A 294 -42.56 4.91 -39.49
CA THR A 294 -43.94 4.57 -39.08
C THR A 294 -43.93 3.24 -38.30
N ASP A 295 -44.88 2.87 -37.43
CA ASP A 295 -45.90 3.61 -36.66
C ASP A 295 -46.53 2.65 -35.60
N SER A 296 -47.25 3.22 -34.61
CA SER A 296 -48.39 2.69 -33.83
C SER A 296 -48.40 1.28 -33.20
N GLY A 297 -48.83 1.22 -31.93
CA GLY A 297 -49.14 -0.03 -31.21
C GLY A 297 -49.77 0.19 -29.84
N MET A 298 -51.01 0.71 -29.81
CA MET A 298 -51.74 1.05 -28.58
C MET A 298 -52.42 -0.16 -27.91
N GLY A 299 -52.40 -0.24 -26.58
CA GLY A 299 -53.11 -1.28 -25.81
C GLY A 299 -53.17 -0.99 -24.31
N ALA A 300 -54.36 -0.66 -23.81
CA ALA A 300 -54.61 -0.35 -22.39
C ALA A 300 -55.42 -1.45 -21.69
N ALA A 301 -55.15 -1.71 -20.40
CA ALA A 301 -56.07 -2.39 -19.48
C ALA A 301 -55.66 -2.22 -18.00
N THR A 302 -56.65 -1.97 -17.13
CA THR A 302 -56.57 -1.86 -15.66
C THR A 302 -57.99 -2.07 -15.09
N PRO A 303 -58.19 -2.32 -13.78
CA PRO A 303 -57.77 -3.43 -12.90
C PRO A 303 -58.96 -4.41 -12.66
N PRO A 304 -58.99 -5.18 -11.54
CA PRO A 304 -59.70 -4.68 -10.35
C PRO A 304 -59.06 -4.99 -8.97
N SER A 305 -59.66 -4.41 -7.92
CA SER A 305 -59.44 -4.66 -6.48
C SER A 305 -59.79 -6.12 -6.07
N THR A 306 -59.38 -6.70 -4.94
CA THR A 306 -59.45 -6.31 -3.50
C THR A 306 -58.30 -7.02 -2.71
N GLY A 307 -58.00 -6.83 -1.41
CA GLY A 307 -58.58 -6.02 -0.34
C GLY A 307 -58.75 -6.83 0.97
N PHE A 308 -57.72 -6.94 1.83
CA PHE A 308 -57.87 -7.34 3.23
C PHE A 308 -56.66 -6.95 4.12
N ALA A 309 -56.95 -6.52 5.35
CA ALA A 309 -56.00 -6.22 6.45
C ALA A 309 -56.75 -6.46 7.80
N PRO A 310 -56.06 -6.46 8.97
CA PRO A 310 -56.11 -7.55 9.95
C PRO A 310 -57.22 -7.44 11.02
N PRO A 311 -57.28 -8.37 12.00
CA PRO A 311 -56.65 -8.12 13.32
C PRO A 311 -55.99 -9.40 13.91
N ALA A 312 -55.32 -9.42 15.08
CA ALA A 312 -55.09 -8.40 16.12
C ALA A 312 -53.63 -8.49 16.64
#